data_AF-A0A061NHG2-F1
#
_entry.id   AF-A0A061NHG2-F1
#
_cell.length_a   1.000
_cell.length_b   1.000
_cell.length_c   1.000
_cell.angle_alpha   90.00
_cell.angle_beta   90.00
_cell.angle_gamma   90.00
#
_symmetry.space_group_name_H-M   'P 1'
#
loop_
_entity.id
_entity.type
_entity.pdbx_description
1 polymer ?
#
loop_
_entity_poly.entity_id
_entity_poly.type
_entity_poly.pdbx_seq_one_letter_code
_entity_poly.pdbx_strand_id
1 'polypeptide(L)'
;MVSGEETVLKTVRDQRAKLVLISSDASSNTNKMFHAKCHSYNVPIQTAGTREHLGRAIGKHERVVLGITDEGFAKKLQVMIND
;
A
#
# COMPACT_ATOMS: atom_id res chain seq x y z
N MET A 1 6.03 8.63 -2.05
CA MET A 1 5.82 7.17 -1.89
C MET A 1 6.81 6.64 -0.87
N VAL A 2 6.39 5.70 -0.04
CA VAL A 2 7.23 4.94 0.92
C VAL A 2 6.97 3.44 0.76
N SER A 3 7.90 2.59 1.20
CA SER A 3 7.77 1.13 1.11
C SER A 3 8.26 0.46 2.39
N GLY A 4 7.71 -0.70 2.72
CA GLY A 4 8.06 -1.47 3.93
C GLY A 4 7.04 -1.29 5.05
N GLU A 5 6.77 -2.37 5.79
CA GLU A 5 5.63 -2.44 6.70
C GLU A 5 5.63 -1.33 7.76
N GLU A 6 6.74 -1.15 8.47
CA GLU A 6 6.85 -0.15 9.52
C GLU A 6 6.69 1.29 8.99
N THR A 7 7.40 1.63 7.90
CA THR A 7 7.38 2.99 7.32
C THR A 7 6.00 3.33 6.75
N VAL A 8 5.35 2.37 6.08
CA VAL A 8 4.00 2.58 5.56
C VAL A 8 3.01 2.71 6.73
N LEU A 9 3.09 1.85 7.74
CA LEU A 9 2.22 1.91 8.91
C LEU A 9 2.36 3.24 9.67
N LYS A 10 3.59 3.73 9.85
CA LYS A 10 3.83 5.07 10.41
C LYS A 10 3.19 6.15 9.54
N THR A 11 3.35 6.08 8.22
CA THR A 11 2.80 7.08 7.29
C THR A 11 1.27 7.08 7.26
N VAL A 12 0.62 5.92 7.46
CA VAL A 12 -0.83 5.80 7.67
C VAL A 12 -1.24 6.46 8.99
N ARG A 13 -0.54 6.17 10.09
CA ARG A 13 -0.82 6.77 11.41
C ARG A 13 -0.62 8.28 11.42
N ASP A 14 0.37 8.78 10.68
CA ASP A 14 0.66 10.20 10.48
C ASP A 14 -0.36 10.88 9.54
N GLN A 15 -1.38 10.17 9.01
CA GLN A 15 -2.36 10.63 8.01
C GLN A 15 -1.74 11.22 6.72
N ARG A 16 -0.50 10.82 6.42
CA ARG A 16 0.21 11.22 5.19
C ARG A 16 -0.02 10.26 4.03
N ALA A 17 -0.45 9.03 4.30
CA ALA A 17 -0.83 8.07 3.25
C ALA A 17 -2.18 8.46 2.63
N LYS A 18 -2.23 8.48 1.29
CA LYS A 18 -3.44 8.72 0.47
C LYS A 18 -3.97 7.44 -0.18
N LEU A 19 -3.14 6.42 -0.28
CA LEU A 19 -3.47 5.06 -0.71
C LEU A 19 -2.41 4.10 -0.18
N VAL A 20 -2.82 2.90 0.22
CA VAL A 20 -1.93 1.78 0.50
C VAL A 20 -2.14 0.68 -0.55
N LEU A 21 -1.04 0.19 -1.12
CA LEU A 21 -1.04 -1.01 -1.96
C LEU A 21 -0.40 -2.15 -1.17
N ILE A 22 -1.08 -3.29 -1.09
CA ILE A 22 -0.59 -4.51 -0.46
C ILE A 22 -0.52 -5.63 -1.49
N SER A 23 0.51 -6.47 -1.42
CA SER A 23 0.63 -7.61 -2.34
C SER A 23 -0.37 -8.71 -2.00
N SER A 24 -0.80 -9.46 -3.02
CA SER A 24 -1.74 -10.58 -2.88
C SER A 24 -1.19 -11.76 -2.06
N ASP A 25 0.13 -11.84 -1.97
CA ASP A 25 0.88 -12.86 -1.24
C ASP A 25 1.45 -12.32 0.09
N ALA A 26 0.90 -11.22 0.59
CA ALA A 26 1.14 -10.76 1.94
C ALA A 26 0.69 -11.80 2.96
N SER A 27 1.41 -11.91 4.08
CA SER A 27 1.02 -12.82 5.17
C SER A 27 -0.37 -12.47 5.71
N SER A 28 -1.11 -13.46 6.25
CA SER A 28 -2.43 -13.23 6.86
C SER A 28 -2.38 -12.14 7.95
N ASN A 29 -1.31 -12.12 8.76
CA ASN A 29 -1.10 -11.10 9.79
C ASN A 29 -0.88 -9.71 9.17
N THR A 30 0.00 -9.60 8.18
CA THR A 30 0.26 -8.33 7.48
C THR A 30 -1.02 -7.79 6.86
N ASN A 31 -1.76 -8.65 6.16
CA ASN A 31 -3.01 -8.28 5.48
C ASN A 31 -4.06 -7.78 6.48
N LYS A 32 -4.37 -8.56 7.52
CA LYS A 32 -5.31 -8.15 8.59
C LYS A 32 -4.90 -6.84 9.26
N MET A 33 -3.61 -6.68 9.59
CA MET A 33 -3.10 -5.48 10.24
C MET A 33 -3.29 -4.25 9.35
N PHE A 34 -2.90 -4.32 8.07
CA PHE A 34 -3.00 -3.18 7.17
C PHE A 34 -4.45 -2.81 6.86
N HIS A 35 -5.33 -3.78 6.64
CA HIS A 35 -6.76 -3.50 6.46
C HIS A 35 -7.37 -2.85 7.70
N ALA A 36 -7.10 -3.37 8.90
CA ALA A 36 -7.62 -2.79 10.14
C ALA A 36 -7.11 -1.35 10.36
N LYS A 37 -5.83 -1.09 10.10
CA LYS A 37 -5.24 0.24 10.27
C LYS A 37 -5.71 1.22 9.20
N CYS A 38 -5.74 0.82 7.93
CA CYS A 38 -6.25 1.67 6.86
C CYS A 38 -7.73 2.03 7.09
N HIS A 39 -8.56 1.07 7.52
CA HIS A 39 -9.94 1.33 7.92
C HIS A 39 -10.03 2.33 9.09
N SER A 40 -9.26 2.12 10.17
CA SER A 40 -9.28 3.00 11.35
C SER A 40 -8.85 4.45 11.05
N TYR A 41 -8.00 4.67 10.05
CA TYR A 41 -7.51 6.00 9.67
C TYR A 41 -8.17 6.55 8.40
N ASN A 42 -9.21 5.89 7.87
CA ASN A 42 -9.88 6.24 6.62
C ASN A 42 -8.93 6.40 5.42
N VAL A 43 -7.93 5.53 5.32
CA VAL A 43 -7.00 5.48 4.20
C VAL A 43 -7.45 4.36 3.24
N PRO A 44 -7.63 4.63 1.94
CA PRO A 44 -7.90 3.59 0.96
C PRO A 44 -6.78 2.55 0.92
N ILE A 45 -7.15 1.27 0.83
CA ILE A 45 -6.23 0.15 0.67
C ILE A 45 -6.69 -0.73 -0.49
N GLN A 46 -5.74 -1.16 -1.33
CA GLN A 46 -6.01 -2.08 -2.44
C GLN A 46 -4.96 -3.19 -2.49
N THR A 47 -5.40 -4.39 -2.89
CA THR A 47 -4.49 -5.49 -3.18
C THR A 47 -4.02 -5.38 -4.63
N ALA A 48 -2.72 -5.40 -4.87
CA ALA A 48 -2.15 -5.26 -6.21
C ALA A 48 -0.91 -6.15 -6.41
N GLY A 49 -0.97 -7.05 -7.39
CA GLY A 49 0.13 -7.93 -7.79
C GLY A 49 0.72 -8.80 -6.65
N THR A 50 1.82 -9.47 -6.93
CA THR A 50 2.64 -10.16 -5.92
C THR A 50 3.74 -9.26 -5.38
N ARG A 51 4.43 -9.66 -4.31
CA ARG A 51 5.55 -8.88 -3.76
C ARG A 51 6.65 -8.60 -4.78
N GLU A 52 6.92 -9.52 -5.69
CA GLU A 52 7.91 -9.35 -6.75
C GLU A 52 7.42 -8.35 -7.79
N HIS A 53 6.14 -8.38 -8.14
CA HIS A 53 5.55 -7.39 -9.06
C HIS A 53 5.62 -5.98 -8.48
N LEU A 54 5.19 -5.80 -7.22
CA LEU A 54 5.28 -4.50 -6.54
C LEU A 54 6.73 -4.04 -6.37
N GLY A 55 7.63 -4.97 -5.99
CA GLY A 55 9.05 -4.70 -5.88
C GLY A 55 9.64 -4.17 -7.18
N ARG A 56 9.48 -4.94 -8.27
CA ARG A 56 10.04 -4.60 -9.58
C ARG A 56 9.47 -3.28 -10.12
N ALA A 57 8.18 -3.02 -9.91
CA ALA A 57 7.53 -1.78 -10.33
C ALA A 57 8.18 -0.53 -9.72
N ILE A 58 8.88 -0.66 -8.59
CA ILE A 58 9.59 0.45 -7.93
C ILE A 58 11.13 0.28 -7.93
N GLY A 59 11.66 -0.60 -8.79
CA GLY A 59 13.11 -0.84 -8.89
C GLY A 59 13.71 -1.56 -7.68
N LYS A 60 12.94 -2.44 -7.02
CA LYS A 60 13.38 -3.32 -5.93
C LYS A 60 13.14 -4.79 -6.30
N HIS A 61 13.77 -5.72 -5.55
CA HIS A 61 13.54 -7.14 -5.77
C HIS A 61 12.12 -7.57 -5.36
N GLU A 62 11.71 -7.17 -4.15
CA GLU A 62 10.39 -7.48 -3.60
C GLU A 62 9.89 -6.37 -2.69
N ARG A 63 8.57 -6.15 -2.66
CA ARG A 63 7.87 -5.32 -1.67
C ARG A 63 6.47 -5.85 -1.41
N VAL A 64 6.16 -6.09 -0.15
CA VAL A 64 4.82 -6.53 0.26
C VAL A 64 3.84 -5.36 0.36
N VAL A 65 4.32 -4.16 0.72
CA VAL A 65 3.44 -3.00 0.94
C VAL A 65 4.09 -1.69 0.51
N LEU A 66 3.29 -0.83 -0.11
CA LEU A 66 3.63 0.51 -0.56
C LEU A 66 2.62 1.53 -0.02
N GLY A 67 3.12 2.68 0.43
CA GLY A 67 2.32 3.82 0.85
C GLY A 67 2.46 4.97 -0.15
N ILE A 68 1.38 5.33 -0.81
CA ILE A 68 1.33 6.48 -1.71
C ILE A 68 0.95 7.71 -0.90
N THR A 69 1.78 8.75 -0.99
CA THR A 69 1.62 9.99 -0.21
C THR A 69 1.14 11.17 -1.04
N ASP A 70 1.27 11.06 -2.36
CA ASP A 70 0.78 12.06 -3.31
C ASP A 70 -0.68 11.75 -3.67
N GLU A 71 -1.54 12.76 -3.57
CA GLU A 71 -2.98 12.59 -3.75
C GLU A 71 -3.36 12.37 -5.22
N GLY A 72 -2.73 13.11 -6.14
CA GLY A 72 -3.00 12.98 -7.57
C GLY A 72 -2.60 11.59 -8.10
N PHE A 73 -1.45 11.10 -7.65
CA PHE A 73 -0.98 9.77 -7.99
C PHE A 73 -1.85 8.67 -7.35
N ALA A 74 -2.26 8.83 -6.09
CA ALA A 74 -3.18 7.89 -5.44
C ALA A 74 -4.51 7.79 -6.21
N LYS A 75 -5.10 8.92 -6.61
CA LYS A 75 -6.34 8.95 -7.41
C LYS A 75 -6.18 8.23 -8.74
N LYS A 76 -5.10 8.51 -9.48
CA LYS A 76 -4.83 7.84 -10.76
C LYS A 76 -4.66 6.32 -10.62
N LEU A 77 -3.92 5.87 -9.60
CA LEU A 77 -3.72 4.45 -9.34
C LEU A 77 -5.03 3.74 -8.98
N GLN A 78 -5.88 4.36 -8.16
CA GLN A 78 -7.16 3.76 -7.79
C GLN A 78 -8.09 3.55 -8.99
N VAL A 79 -8.07 4.47 -9.96
CA VAL A 79 -8.81 4.27 -11.23
C VAL A 79 -8.22 3.11 -12.01
N MET A 80 -6.90 3.11 -12.23
CA MET A 80 -6.22 2.09 -13.05
C MET A 80 -6.29 0.67 -12.50
N ILE A 81 -6.45 0.48 -11.19
CA ILE A 81 -6.54 -0.86 -10.57
C ILE A 81 -7.98 -1.39 -10.59
N ASN A 82 -8.98 -0.50 -10.63
CA ASN A 82 -10.39 -0.88 -10.63
C ASN A 82 -11.00 -1.04 -12.04
N ASP A 83 -10.23 -0.73 -13.08
CA ASP A 83 -10.55 -0.96 -14.51
C ASP A 83 -9.97 -2.31 -14.99
#